data_AF-A0AA85J277-F1
#
_entry.id   AF-A0AA85J277-F1
#
_cell.length_a   1.000
_cell.length_b   1.000
_cell.length_c   1.000
_cell.angle_alpha   90.00
_cell.angle_beta   90.00
_cell.angle_gamma   90.00
#
_symmetry.space_group_name_H-M   'P 1'
#
loop_
_entity.id
_entity.type
_entity.pdbx_description
1 polymer ?
#
loop_
_entity_poly.entity_id
_entity_poly.type
_entity_poly.pdbx_seq_one_letter_code
_entity_poly.pdbx_strand_id
1 'polypeptide(L)' 'MYINTPVDALQCRKLNESCSKTVFSRCCDNLVCKMGGVNKCVKCLDFGDTCIKSSECCHGKCRLFACKNIK' A
#
# COMPACT_ATOMS: atom_id res chain seq x y z
N MET A 1 9.95 35.39 6.85
CA MET A 1 10.18 33.98 7.25
C MET A 1 8.83 33.30 7.28
N TYR A 2 8.49 32.54 6.25
CA TYR A 2 7.18 31.89 6.16
C TYR A 2 7.23 30.57 6.93
N ILE A 3 6.24 30.44 7.79
CA ILE A 3 6.08 29.48 8.88
C ILE A 3 6.13 28.04 8.34
N ASN A 4 6.94 27.21 9.00
CA ASN A 4 7.08 25.79 8.76
C ASN A 4 5.79 25.06 9.15
N THR A 5 5.07 24.51 8.17
CA THR A 5 4.12 23.42 8.40
C THR A 5 4.00 22.70 7.06
N PRO A 6 4.52 21.47 6.91
CA PRO A 6 4.34 20.78 5.66
C PRO A 6 2.85 20.45 5.56
N VAL A 7 2.21 21.04 4.55
CA VAL A 7 0.94 20.57 3.99
C VAL A 7 1.23 19.20 3.35
N ASP A 8 1.62 18.22 4.18
CA ASP A 8 1.91 16.82 3.82
C ASP A 8 0.65 15.96 3.89
N ALA A 9 -0.54 16.56 3.96
CA ALA A 9 -1.79 15.83 3.84
C ALA A 9 -2.10 15.40 2.38
N LEU A 10 -1.22 15.74 1.43
CA LEU A 10 -1.36 15.44 0.00
C LEU A 10 -0.09 14.84 -0.64
N GLN A 11 0.98 14.58 0.11
CA GLN A 11 2.14 13.86 -0.43
C GLN A 11 1.90 12.36 -0.27
N CYS A 12 1.57 11.75 -1.39
CA CYS A 12 1.37 10.32 -1.44
C CYS A 12 2.71 9.59 -1.19
N ARG A 13 2.66 8.44 -0.53
CA ARG A 13 3.84 7.68 -0.09
C ARG A 13 4.47 6.94 -1.28
N LYS A 14 5.81 7.01 -1.38
CA LYS A 14 6.58 6.36 -2.44
C LYS A 14 6.69 4.84 -2.22
N LEU A 15 7.21 4.13 -3.20
CA LEU A 15 7.52 2.70 -3.06
C LEU A 15 8.38 2.46 -1.81
N ASN A 16 7.99 1.49 -1.00
CA ASN A 16 8.61 1.04 0.25
C ASN A 16 8.49 1.99 1.45
N GLU A 17 7.80 3.13 1.30
CA GLU A 17 7.49 4.04 2.41
C GLU A 17 6.43 3.47 3.35
N SER A 18 6.51 3.85 4.61
CA SER A 18 5.53 3.48 5.62
C SER A 18 4.18 4.13 5.31
N CYS A 19 3.14 3.31 5.12
CA CYS A 19 1.78 3.74 4.86
C CYS A 19 0.90 3.53 6.09
N SER A 20 -0.18 4.29 6.21
CA SER A 20 -1.18 4.10 7.27
C SER A 20 -2.56 4.14 6.64
N LYS A 21 -3.49 3.35 7.18
CA LYS A 21 -4.87 3.21 6.67
C LYS A 21 -5.73 4.48 6.88
N THR A 22 -5.13 5.57 7.33
CA THR A 22 -5.72 6.90 7.43
C THR A 22 -5.59 7.63 6.09
N VAL A 23 -6.61 8.45 5.75
CA VAL A 23 -6.67 9.25 4.50
C VAL A 23 -5.44 10.15 4.31
N PHE A 24 -4.71 10.44 5.39
CA PHE A 24 -3.50 11.25 5.42
C PHE A 24 -2.23 10.54 4.88
N SER A 25 -2.24 9.23 4.67
CA SER A 25 -1.03 8.45 4.29
C SER A 25 -1.27 7.47 3.14
N ARG A 26 -1.99 7.89 2.09
CA ARG A 26 -2.20 7.10 0.87
C ARG A 26 -0.90 6.91 0.08
N CYS A 27 -0.69 5.73 -0.50
CA CYS A 27 0.40 5.50 -1.46
C CYS A 27 0.15 6.23 -2.79
N CYS A 28 1.20 6.72 -3.46
CA CYS A 28 1.04 7.38 -4.75
C CYS A 28 0.54 6.40 -5.82
N ASP A 29 -0.27 6.89 -6.77
CA ASP A 29 -0.58 6.15 -7.99
C ASP A 29 -1.28 4.79 -7.73
N ASN A 30 -0.89 3.76 -8.48
CA ASN A 30 -1.33 2.37 -8.37
C ASN A 30 -0.57 1.59 -7.28
N LEU A 31 0.07 2.27 -6.31
CA LEU A 31 0.74 1.61 -5.21
C LEU A 31 -0.28 1.14 -4.18
N VAL A 32 -0.04 -0.06 -3.67
CA VAL A 32 -0.91 -0.73 -2.70
C VAL A 32 -0.27 -0.65 -1.32
N CYS A 33 -1.07 -0.31 -0.32
CA CYS A 33 -0.63 -0.35 1.07
C CYS A 33 -0.68 -1.81 1.56
N LYS A 34 0.49 -2.46 1.61
CA LYS A 34 0.67 -3.80 2.17
C LYS A 34 0.36 -3.74 3.66
N MET A 35 -0.64 -4.50 4.10
CA MET A 35 -1.03 -4.59 5.50
C MET A 35 -0.57 -5.95 6.03
N GLY A 36 0.66 -6.00 6.55
CA GLY A 36 1.30 -7.21 7.06
C GLY A 36 2.62 -6.91 7.74
N GLY A 37 2.63 -6.96 9.09
CA GLY A 37 3.80 -6.68 9.94
C GLY A 37 4.24 -5.21 9.94
N VAL A 38 4.65 -4.70 8.78
CA VAL A 38 5.03 -3.30 8.55
C VAL A 38 4.22 -2.77 7.38
N ASN A 39 3.40 -1.75 7.65
CA ASN A 39 2.55 -1.15 6.62
C ASN A 39 3.42 -0.39 5.61
N LYS A 40 3.56 -0.89 4.39
CA LYS A 40 4.41 -0.28 3.36
C LYS A 40 3.68 -0.15 2.03
N CYS A 41 4.02 0.89 1.28
CA CYS A 41 3.56 1.03 -0.11
C CYS A 41 4.36 0.13 -1.03
N VAL A 42 3.70 -0.77 -1.73
CA VAL A 42 4.32 -1.68 -2.70
C VAL A 42 3.64 -1.54 -4.06
N LYS A 43 4.36 -1.80 -5.15
CA LYS A 43 3.74 -1.85 -6.49
C LYS A 43 2.71 -2.95 -6.59
N CYS A 44 2.93 -4.02 -5.85
CA CYS A 44 2.09 -5.19 -5.83
C CYS A 44 2.33 -5.94 -4.52
N LEU A 45 1.30 -6.61 -4.06
CA LEU A 45 1.29 -7.44 -2.86
C LEU A 45 1.95 -8.79 -3.18
N ASP A 46 2.74 -9.28 -2.22
CA ASP A 46 3.40 -10.57 -2.29
C ASP A 46 2.50 -11.68 -1.73
N PHE A 47 2.91 -12.94 -1.83
CA PHE A 47 2.11 -14.04 -1.32
C PHE A 47 1.95 -13.96 0.20
N GLY A 48 0.71 -14.15 0.66
CA GLY A 48 0.36 -14.01 2.07
C GLY A 48 0.06 -12.58 2.52
N ASP A 49 0.25 -11.57 1.67
CA ASP A 49 -0.12 -10.20 2.01
C ASP A 49 -1.62 -9.97 1.95
N THR A 50 -2.11 -9.12 2.87
CA THR A 50 -3.51 -8.76 2.92
C THR A 50 -3.91 -7.99 1.68
N CYS A 51 -4.89 -8.51 0.93
CA CYS A 51 -5.38 -7.92 -0.31
C CYS A 51 -6.88 -7.70 -0.23
N ILE A 52 -7.37 -6.74 -1.03
CA ILE A 52 -8.81 -6.49 -1.22
C ILE A 52 -9.22 -6.85 -2.65
N LYS A 53 -8.37 -6.50 -3.62
CA LYS A 53 -8.58 -6.80 -5.04
C LYS A 53 -7.47 -7.71 -5.54
N SER A 54 -7.83 -8.61 -6.45
CA SER A 54 -6.87 -9.53 -7.08
C SER A 54 -5.83 -8.81 -7.94
N SER A 55 -6.18 -7.65 -8.51
CA SER A 55 -5.27 -6.80 -9.30
C SER A 55 -4.12 -6.22 -8.50
N GLU A 56 -4.20 -6.27 -7.17
CA GLU A 56 -3.16 -5.77 -6.27
C GLU A 56 -2.04 -6.82 -6.09
N CYS A 57 -2.29 -8.10 -6.41
CA CYS A 57 -1.33 -9.18 -6.26
C CYS A 57 -0.42 -9.28 -7.49
N CYS A 58 0.89 -9.41 -7.29
CA CYS A 58 1.85 -9.41 -8.42
C CYS A 58 1.73 -10.64 -9.33
N HIS A 59 1.54 -11.83 -8.74
CA HIS A 59 1.56 -13.11 -9.46
C HIS A 59 0.44 -14.06 -9.00
N GLY A 60 -0.63 -13.52 -8.42
CA GLY A 60 -1.69 -14.29 -7.78
C GLY A 60 -3.05 -13.62 -7.85
N LYS A 61 -4.03 -14.20 -7.16
CA LYS A 61 -5.32 -13.54 -6.92
C LYS A 61 -5.55 -13.35 -5.44
N CYS A 62 -6.39 -12.39 -5.13
CA CYS A 62 -6.78 -12.13 -3.77
C CYS A 62 -7.79 -13.18 -3.33
N ARG A 63 -7.40 -14.07 -2.41
CA ARG A 63 -8.24 -15.17 -1.94
C ARG A 63 -8.12 -15.32 -0.43
N LEU A 64 -9.25 -15.31 0.27
CA LEU A 64 -9.31 -15.26 1.74
C LEU A 64 -8.60 -14.01 2.31
N PHE A 65 -8.82 -12.85 1.70
CA PHE A 65 -8.15 -11.58 2.06
C PHE A 65 -6.62 -11.62 2.00
N ALA A 66 -6.03 -12.64 1.37
CA ALA A 66 -4.60 -12.77 1.20
C ALA A 66 -4.24 -13.07 -0.27
N CYS A 67 -3.13 -12.52 -0.75
CA CYS A 67 -2.63 -12.87 -2.08
C CYS A 67 -2.18 -14.33 -2.08
N LYS A 68 -2.79 -15.15 -2.94
CA LYS A 68 -2.47 -16.57 -3.10
C LYS A 68 -2.07 -16.87 -4.53
N ASN A 69 -1.10 -17.77 -4.69
CA ASN A 69 -0.71 -18.26 -6.00
C ASN A 69 -1.79 -19.26 -6.40
N ILE A 70 -2.52 -18.95 -7.46
CA ILE A 70 -3.51 -19.86 -8.00
C ILE A 70 -2.89 -20.42 -9.26
N LYS A 71 -2.19 -21.54 -9.07
CA LYS A 71 -1.67 -22.36 -10.15
C LYS A 71 -2.79 -23.21 -10.73
#